data_AF-A0A1Y1YVB6-F1
#
_entry.id   AF-A0A1Y1YVB6-F1
#
_cell.length_a   1.000
_cell.length_b   1.000
_cell.length_c   1.000
_cell.angle_alpha   90.00
_cell.angle_beta   90.00
_cell.angle_gamma   90.00
#
_symmetry.space_group_name_H-M   'P 1'
#
loop_
_entity.id
_entity.type
_entity.pdbx_description
1 polymer ?
#
loop_
_entity_poly.entity_id
_entity_poly.type
_entity_poly.pdbx_seq_one_letter_code
_entity_poly.pdbx_strand_id
1 'polypeptide(L)'
;MYNMDNDIEEIKRYIEMKDYNSLEEFLGVFMIPKKKLQNQNFDILCYSIKCGCSDKLIKQIFEWSNIKEVDYFYFINNEYISPLLYSFIYKKYAIIEFLIKNGANINRKYDNMTLLKYLISKEYFIKDFISILVKNKYVFSRSDFNLLFQKDFNLIILTFEEITLYNKNMENMNYNNYNNSSNNNNIIINENR
;
A
#
# COMPACT_ATOMS: atom_id res chain seq x y z
N MET A 1 -16.00 20.00 28.77
CA MET A 1 -15.03 18.88 28.77
C MET A 1 -15.17 18.18 27.43
N TYR A 2 -14.17 18.32 26.55
CA TYR A 2 -14.14 17.63 25.26
C TYR A 2 -13.89 16.14 25.52
N ASN A 3 -14.88 15.29 25.21
CA ASN A 3 -14.80 13.86 25.46
C ASN A 3 -14.04 13.20 24.31
N MET A 4 -12.76 12.86 24.54
CA MET A 4 -11.84 12.34 23.52
C MET A 4 -12.31 11.06 22.82
N ASP A 5 -13.14 10.26 23.48
CA ASP A 5 -13.70 9.02 22.93
C ASP A 5 -14.86 9.28 21.97
N ASN A 6 -15.54 10.43 22.06
CA ASN A 6 -16.72 10.70 21.24
C ASN A 6 -16.38 10.91 19.76
N ASP A 7 -15.26 11.60 19.46
CA ASP A 7 -14.85 11.89 18.08
C ASP A 7 -14.58 10.59 17.29
N ILE A 8 -13.88 9.63 17.92
CA ILE A 8 -13.50 8.36 17.27
C ILE A 8 -14.75 7.50 17.05
N GLU A 9 -15.65 7.44 18.03
CA GLU A 9 -16.90 6.69 17.89
C GLU A 9 -17.82 7.30 16.83
N GLU A 10 -17.87 8.62 16.69
CA GLU A 10 -18.59 9.28 15.60
C GLU A 10 -17.99 8.94 14.23
N ILE A 11 -16.66 9.00 14.07
CA ILE A 11 -15.97 8.60 12.83
C ILE A 11 -16.31 7.15 12.46
N LYS A 12 -16.22 6.23 13.42
CA LYS A 12 -16.58 4.81 13.19
C LYS A 12 -18.03 4.68 12.74
N ARG A 13 -18.95 5.33 13.45
CA ARG A 13 -20.38 5.33 13.12
C ARG A 13 -20.63 5.83 11.70
N TYR A 14 -20.01 6.94 11.29
CA TYR A 14 -20.17 7.48 9.93
C TYR A 14 -19.66 6.51 8.86
N ILE A 15 -18.52 5.84 9.10
CA ILE A 15 -18.00 4.81 8.19
C ILE A 15 -18.96 3.61 8.10
N GLU A 16 -19.44 3.10 9.22
CA GLU A 16 -20.33 1.93 9.29
C GLU A 16 -21.71 2.20 8.68
N MET A 17 -22.28 3.38 8.93
CA MET A 17 -23.56 3.83 8.37
C MET A 17 -23.44 4.33 6.93
N LYS A 18 -22.21 4.43 6.39
CA LYS A 18 -21.91 4.96 5.06
C LYS A 18 -22.33 6.42 4.85
N ASP A 19 -22.31 7.20 5.93
CA ASP A 19 -22.59 8.63 5.90
C ASP A 19 -21.30 9.41 5.63
N TYR A 20 -20.88 9.42 4.36
CA TYR A 20 -19.60 10.00 3.96
C TYR A 20 -19.62 11.53 3.89
N ASN A 21 -20.81 12.15 3.81
CA ASN A 21 -20.94 13.61 3.85
C ASN A 21 -20.61 14.12 5.26
N SER A 22 -21.20 13.50 6.29
CA SER A 22 -20.87 13.82 7.68
C SER A 22 -19.41 13.49 7.99
N LEU A 23 -18.87 12.39 7.44
CA LEU A 23 -17.47 12.05 7.61
C LEU A 23 -16.51 13.09 6.99
N GLU A 24 -16.81 13.58 5.78
CA GLU A 24 -16.05 14.62 5.11
C GLU A 24 -16.05 15.92 5.92
N GLU A 25 -17.23 16.35 6.38
CA GLU A 25 -17.36 17.54 7.22
C GLU A 25 -16.54 17.36 8.51
N PHE A 26 -16.67 16.20 9.17
CA PHE A 26 -15.98 15.87 10.41
C PHE A 26 -14.46 15.89 10.27
N LEU A 27 -13.92 15.27 9.23
CA LEU A 27 -12.48 15.18 9.02
C LEU A 27 -11.89 16.46 8.43
N GLY A 28 -12.53 17.00 7.40
CA GLY A 28 -12.02 18.11 6.60
C GLY A 28 -12.28 19.49 7.22
N VAL A 29 -13.47 19.72 7.79
CA VAL A 29 -13.86 21.05 8.31
C VAL A 29 -13.47 21.22 9.77
N PHE A 30 -13.75 20.22 10.62
CA PHE A 30 -13.41 20.29 12.03
C PHE A 30 -11.93 19.98 12.33
N MET A 31 -11.16 19.57 11.31
CA MET A 31 -9.71 19.35 11.35
C MET A 31 -9.26 18.50 12.55
N ILE A 32 -9.76 17.27 12.64
CA ILE A 32 -9.40 16.36 13.72
C ILE A 32 -7.86 16.14 13.73
N PRO A 33 -7.18 16.31 14.89
CA PRO A 33 -5.73 16.17 14.95
C PRO A 33 -5.26 14.80 14.45
N LYS A 34 -4.26 14.76 13.55
CA LYS A 34 -3.71 13.51 12.98
C LYS A 34 -3.36 12.47 14.04
N LYS A 35 -2.83 12.91 15.19
CA LYS A 35 -2.44 12.05 16.31
C LYS A 35 -3.61 11.27 16.91
N LYS A 36 -4.85 11.75 16.75
CA LYS A 36 -6.07 11.02 17.13
C LYS A 36 -6.49 9.99 16.06
N LEU A 37 -6.21 10.28 14.79
CA LEU A 37 -6.58 9.46 13.65
C LEU A 37 -5.54 8.38 13.31
N GLN A 38 -4.32 8.51 13.82
CA GLN A 38 -3.18 7.64 13.55
C GLN A 38 -2.42 7.37 14.86
N ASN A 39 -2.86 6.37 15.61
CA ASN A 39 -2.21 5.86 16.82
C ASN A 39 -2.58 4.39 17.09
N GLN A 40 -2.01 3.81 18.14
CA GLN A 40 -2.23 2.40 18.52
C GLN A 40 -3.68 2.08 18.95
N ASN A 41 -4.48 3.06 19.37
CA ASN A 41 -5.87 2.84 19.78
C ASN A 41 -6.82 2.95 18.58
N PHE A 42 -6.51 3.84 17.64
CA PHE A 42 -7.29 4.06 16.44
C PHE A 42 -6.41 4.53 15.28
N ASP A 43 -6.54 3.82 14.16
CA ASP A 43 -5.96 4.20 12.89
C ASP A 43 -7.05 4.21 11.82
N ILE A 44 -7.36 5.39 11.30
CA ILE A 44 -8.51 5.58 10.41
C ILE A 44 -8.34 4.82 9.10
N LEU A 45 -7.13 4.75 8.54
CA LEU A 45 -6.87 4.04 7.29
C LEU A 45 -7.01 2.53 7.49
N CYS A 46 -6.39 1.98 8.54
CA CYS A 46 -6.56 0.56 8.91
C CYS A 46 -8.03 0.22 9.13
N TYR A 47 -8.76 1.08 9.87
CA TYR A 47 -10.17 0.85 10.16
C TYR A 47 -11.04 0.88 8.90
N SER A 48 -10.87 1.88 8.01
CA SER A 48 -11.60 1.94 6.73
C SER A 48 -11.30 0.73 5.82
N ILE A 49 -10.05 0.27 5.76
CA ILE A 49 -9.68 -0.93 5.01
C ILE A 49 -10.41 -2.16 5.59
N LYS A 50 -10.35 -2.33 6.91
CA LYS A 50 -10.96 -3.44 7.64
C LYS A 50 -12.48 -3.48 7.50
N CYS A 51 -13.16 -2.33 7.53
CA CYS A 51 -14.60 -2.23 7.30
C CYS A 51 -14.99 -2.41 5.82
N GLY A 52 -14.02 -2.64 4.93
CA GLY A 52 -14.30 -2.94 3.53
C GLY A 52 -14.69 -1.71 2.71
N CYS A 53 -14.36 -0.49 3.15
CA CYS A 53 -14.59 0.74 2.39
C CYS A 53 -14.08 0.63 0.95
N SER A 54 -14.76 1.32 0.03
CA SER A 54 -14.33 1.36 -1.38
C SER A 54 -12.95 2.04 -1.51
N ASP A 55 -12.19 1.67 -2.53
CA ASP A 55 -10.86 2.25 -2.75
C ASP A 55 -10.93 3.77 -2.95
N LYS A 56 -12.02 4.25 -3.57
CA LYS A 56 -12.29 5.68 -3.74
C LYS A 56 -12.44 6.37 -2.39
N LEU A 57 -13.24 5.80 -1.49
CA LEU A 57 -13.48 6.37 -0.17
C LEU A 57 -12.22 6.37 0.69
N ILE A 58 -11.44 5.28 0.69
CA ILE A 58 -10.18 5.22 1.46
C ILE A 58 -9.22 6.34 1.03
N LYS A 59 -9.14 6.62 -0.27
CA LYS A 59 -8.35 7.73 -0.81
C LYS A 59 -8.92 9.09 -0.39
N GLN A 60 -10.24 9.27 -0.37
CA GLN A 60 -10.87 10.50 0.13
C GLN A 60 -10.60 10.71 1.62
N ILE A 61 -10.74 9.67 2.45
CA ILE A 61 -10.43 9.72 3.88
C ILE A 61 -8.98 10.11 4.13
N PHE A 62 -8.03 9.58 3.33
CA PHE A 62 -6.63 9.97 3.38
C PHE A 62 -6.45 11.49 3.17
N GLU A 63 -7.10 12.06 2.15
CA GLU A 63 -7.05 13.50 1.87
C GLU A 63 -7.71 14.33 2.98
N TRP A 64 -8.94 13.99 3.38
CA TRP A 64 -9.69 14.71 4.41
C TRP A 64 -8.97 14.68 5.78
N SER A 65 -8.28 13.59 6.08
CA SER A 65 -7.52 13.43 7.34
C SER A 65 -6.17 14.14 7.33
N ASN A 66 -5.73 14.68 6.19
CA ASN A 66 -4.41 15.29 5.99
C ASN A 66 -3.26 14.39 6.50
N ILE A 67 -3.38 13.08 6.26
CA ILE A 67 -2.33 12.09 6.58
C ILE A 67 -1.26 12.19 5.50
N LYS A 68 0.01 12.27 5.89
CA LYS A 68 1.16 12.32 4.95
C LYS A 68 2.12 11.15 5.13
N GLU A 69 2.26 10.69 6.36
CA GLU A 69 3.14 9.58 6.70
C GLU A 69 2.36 8.28 6.68
N VAL A 70 2.69 7.39 5.75
CA VAL A 70 2.03 6.08 5.56
C VAL A 70 2.95 4.89 5.83
N ASP A 71 4.20 5.15 6.17
CA ASP A 71 5.21 4.13 6.45
C ASP A 71 5.39 3.88 7.95
N TYR A 72 4.38 3.28 8.58
CA TYR A 72 4.35 3.02 10.02
C TYR A 72 3.66 1.68 10.32
N PHE A 73 3.76 1.21 11.56
CA PHE A 73 2.99 0.08 12.07
C PHE A 73 2.80 0.16 13.59
N TYR A 74 1.83 -0.59 14.10
CA TYR A 74 1.64 -0.82 15.54
C TYR A 74 1.65 -2.32 15.83
N PHE A 75 1.92 -2.68 17.08
CA PHE A 75 1.78 -4.05 17.58
C PHE A 75 0.67 -4.06 18.64
N ILE A 76 -0.46 -4.68 18.32
CA ILE A 76 -1.68 -4.66 19.14
C ILE A 76 -2.25 -6.08 19.14
N ASN A 77 -2.66 -6.58 20.30
CA ASN A 77 -3.28 -7.90 20.44
C ASN A 77 -2.50 -9.03 19.75
N ASN A 78 -1.17 -9.03 19.89
CA ASN A 78 -0.24 -9.98 19.26
C ASN A 78 -0.24 -9.99 17.72
N GLU A 79 -0.70 -8.91 17.10
CA GLU A 79 -0.68 -8.70 15.66
C GLU A 79 -0.01 -7.38 15.29
N TYR A 80 0.68 -7.39 14.16
CA TYR A 80 1.14 -6.17 13.53
C TYR A 80 0.02 -5.58 12.69
N ILE A 81 -0.15 -4.26 12.79
CA ILE A 81 -1.12 -3.52 11.99
C ILE A 81 -0.43 -2.36 11.28
N SER A 82 -0.76 -2.15 10.02
CA SER A 82 -0.40 -0.96 9.25
C SER A 82 -1.35 -0.84 8.07
N PRO A 83 -1.54 0.37 7.49
CA PRO A 83 -2.37 0.52 6.30
C PRO A 83 -1.91 -0.38 5.15
N LEU A 84 -0.59 -0.50 4.96
CA LEU A 84 -0.03 -1.34 3.90
C LEU A 84 -0.31 -2.83 4.16
N LEU A 85 -0.04 -3.32 5.38
CA LEU A 85 -0.27 -4.73 5.75
C LEU A 85 -1.76 -5.10 5.67
N TYR A 86 -2.65 -4.24 6.17
CA TYR A 86 -4.09 -4.45 6.07
C TYR A 86 -4.56 -4.45 4.61
N SER A 87 -3.96 -3.63 3.75
CA SER A 87 -4.29 -3.65 2.32
C SER A 87 -3.95 -5.00 1.67
N PHE A 88 -2.89 -5.67 2.12
CA PHE A 88 -2.63 -7.06 1.72
C PHE A 88 -3.68 -8.02 2.31
N ILE A 89 -3.89 -8.02 3.63
CA ILE A 89 -4.83 -8.93 4.32
C ILE A 89 -6.24 -8.86 3.70
N TYR A 90 -6.72 -7.66 3.42
CA TYR A 90 -8.04 -7.40 2.84
C TYR A 90 -8.04 -7.30 1.31
N LYS A 91 -6.93 -7.67 0.64
CA LYS A 91 -6.78 -7.74 -0.83
C LYS A 91 -7.17 -6.45 -1.55
N LYS A 92 -6.86 -5.29 -0.95
CA LYS A 92 -7.09 -3.94 -1.48
C LYS A 92 -5.98 -3.53 -2.43
N TYR A 93 -5.88 -4.19 -3.59
CA TYR A 93 -4.79 -4.01 -4.54
C TYR A 93 -4.53 -2.56 -4.96
N ALA A 94 -5.59 -1.78 -5.25
CA ALA A 94 -5.42 -0.38 -5.62
C ALA A 94 -4.97 0.51 -4.45
N ILE A 95 -5.22 0.10 -3.20
CA ILE A 95 -4.74 0.79 -2.01
C ILE A 95 -3.28 0.43 -1.71
N ILE A 96 -2.85 -0.81 -1.95
CA ILE A 96 -1.42 -1.19 -1.86
C ILE A 96 -0.59 -0.25 -2.75
N GLU A 97 -0.96 -0.14 -4.03
CA GLU A 97 -0.28 0.71 -5.01
C GLU A 97 -0.32 2.19 -4.61
N PHE A 98 -1.47 2.65 -4.11
CA PHE A 98 -1.64 4.02 -3.64
C PHE A 98 -0.73 4.35 -2.45
N LEU A 99 -0.66 3.47 -1.44
CA LEU A 99 0.16 3.68 -0.26
C LEU A 99 1.66 3.66 -0.60
N ILE A 100 2.10 2.73 -1.46
CA ILE A 100 3.50 2.66 -1.90
C ILE A 100 3.88 3.92 -2.69
N LYS A 101 3.00 4.40 -3.57
CA LYS A 101 3.19 5.69 -4.28
C LYS A 101 3.32 6.87 -3.32
N ASN A 102 2.65 6.81 -2.16
CA ASN A 102 2.74 7.82 -1.10
C ASN A 102 3.85 7.54 -0.07
N GLY A 103 4.76 6.61 -0.34
CA GLY A 103 5.97 6.41 0.46
C GLY A 103 5.92 5.23 1.45
N ALA A 104 4.87 4.41 1.44
CA ALA A 104 4.86 3.20 2.26
C ALA A 104 5.95 2.21 1.80
N ASN A 105 6.77 1.71 2.74
CA ASN A 105 7.90 0.85 2.41
C ASN A 105 7.47 -0.62 2.34
N ILE A 106 7.43 -1.18 1.12
CA ILE A 106 7.10 -2.61 0.90
C ILE A 106 8.11 -3.57 1.54
N ASN A 107 9.34 -3.11 1.79
CA ASN A 107 10.42 -3.88 2.41
C ASN A 107 10.48 -3.70 3.94
N ARG A 108 9.49 -3.04 4.54
CA ARG A 108 9.38 -2.91 5.99
C ARG A 108 9.35 -4.28 6.67
N LYS A 109 9.99 -4.35 7.84
CA LYS A 109 9.99 -5.54 8.69
C LYS A 109 9.03 -5.39 9.86
N TYR A 110 8.37 -6.50 10.20
CA TYR A 110 7.48 -6.67 11.35
C TYR A 110 8.11 -7.72 12.27
N ASP A 111 8.71 -7.31 13.39
CA ASP A 111 9.56 -8.17 14.24
C ASP A 111 10.69 -8.90 13.50
N ASN A 112 11.46 -8.16 12.70
CA ASN A 112 12.47 -8.75 11.80
C ASN A 112 11.92 -9.71 10.72
N MET A 113 10.61 -9.95 10.65
CA MET A 113 9.99 -10.67 9.53
C MET A 113 9.78 -9.73 8.36
N THR A 114 10.12 -10.17 7.16
CA THR A 114 9.70 -9.47 5.94
C THR A 114 8.17 -9.50 5.80
N LEU A 115 7.60 -8.59 5.01
CA LEU A 115 6.18 -8.61 4.67
C LEU A 115 5.74 -10.00 4.16
N LEU A 116 6.50 -10.59 3.23
CA LEU A 116 6.21 -11.92 2.69
C LEU A 116 6.21 -13.00 3.78
N LYS A 117 7.23 -13.00 4.65
CA LYS A 117 7.31 -13.96 5.76
C LYS A 117 6.13 -13.82 6.71
N TYR A 118 5.75 -12.59 7.06
CA TYR A 118 4.60 -12.33 7.90
C TYR A 118 3.31 -12.89 7.28
N LEU A 119 3.02 -12.53 6.02
CA LEU A 119 1.84 -12.97 5.30
C LEU A 119 1.74 -14.50 5.21
N ILE A 120 2.85 -15.20 4.97
CA ILE A 120 2.87 -16.66 4.93
C ILE A 120 2.66 -17.26 6.32
N SER A 121 3.34 -16.76 7.35
CA SER A 121 3.26 -17.30 8.72
C SER A 121 1.90 -17.13 9.37
N LYS A 122 1.13 -16.11 8.95
CA LYS A 122 -0.22 -15.81 9.42
C LYS A 122 -1.31 -16.28 8.46
N GLU A 123 -0.94 -17.06 7.44
CA GLU A 123 -1.86 -17.63 6.45
C GLU A 123 -2.66 -16.59 5.63
N TYR A 124 -2.18 -15.35 5.56
CA TYR A 124 -2.76 -14.29 4.72
C TYR A 124 -2.24 -14.30 3.28
N PHE A 125 -1.13 -14.98 3.03
CA PHE A 125 -0.50 -15.01 1.71
C PHE A 125 -1.38 -15.69 0.66
N ILE A 126 -1.52 -15.03 -0.49
CA ILE A 126 -2.10 -15.61 -1.71
C ILE A 126 -1.14 -15.41 -2.90
N LYS A 127 -1.26 -16.27 -3.91
CA LYS A 127 -0.40 -16.32 -5.09
C LYS A 127 -0.28 -14.95 -5.80
N ASP A 128 -1.39 -14.23 -5.94
CA ASP A 128 -1.46 -12.95 -6.63
C ASP A 128 -0.57 -11.86 -6.00
N PHE A 129 -0.19 -12.00 -4.74
CA PHE A 129 0.72 -11.04 -4.10
C PHE A 129 2.11 -11.04 -4.72
N ILE A 130 2.54 -12.12 -5.38
CA ILE A 130 3.86 -12.19 -6.01
C ILE A 130 4.02 -11.14 -7.10
N SER A 131 3.05 -10.98 -7.99
CA SER A 131 3.11 -9.97 -9.06
C SER A 131 3.13 -8.55 -8.47
N ILE A 132 2.39 -8.30 -7.39
CA ILE A 132 2.37 -7.02 -6.68
C ILE A 132 3.72 -6.72 -6.02
N LEU A 133 4.29 -7.70 -5.32
CA LEU A 133 5.60 -7.58 -4.68
C LEU A 133 6.67 -7.25 -5.72
N VAL A 134 6.72 -7.99 -6.84
CA VAL A 134 7.67 -7.76 -7.93
C VAL A 134 7.48 -6.38 -8.55
N LYS A 135 6.25 -6.03 -8.95
CA LYS A 135 5.94 -4.75 -9.60
C LYS A 135 6.32 -3.56 -8.72
N ASN A 136 6.15 -3.68 -7.42
CA ASN A 136 6.48 -2.65 -6.44
C ASN A 136 7.90 -2.78 -5.87
N LYS A 137 8.79 -3.52 -6.56
CA LYS A 137 10.23 -3.61 -6.25
C LYS A 137 10.51 -4.12 -4.82
N TYR A 138 9.73 -5.09 -4.36
CA TYR A 138 10.07 -5.86 -3.17
C TYR A 138 11.41 -6.59 -3.39
N VAL A 139 12.29 -6.53 -2.39
CA VAL A 139 13.62 -7.14 -2.44
C VAL A 139 13.53 -8.56 -1.89
N PHE A 140 13.47 -9.53 -2.80
CA PHE A 140 13.49 -10.94 -2.42
C PHE A 140 14.86 -11.37 -1.90
N SER A 141 14.85 -11.93 -0.69
CA SER A 141 16.03 -12.55 -0.07
C SER A 141 16.09 -14.06 -0.33
N ARG A 142 17.24 -14.69 -0.08
CA ARG A 142 17.36 -16.16 -0.11
C ARG A 142 16.35 -16.84 0.81
N SER A 143 16.09 -16.26 1.99
CA SER A 143 15.07 -16.79 2.92
C SER A 143 13.64 -16.69 2.36
N ASP A 144 13.34 -15.66 1.58
CA ASP A 144 12.03 -15.52 0.93
C ASP A 144 11.81 -16.62 -0.11
N PHE A 145 12.81 -16.89 -0.96
CA PHE A 145 12.73 -17.99 -1.94
C PHE A 145 12.59 -19.36 -1.27
N ASN A 146 13.34 -19.62 -0.19
CA ASN A 146 13.20 -20.84 0.59
C ASN A 146 11.78 -20.98 1.16
N LEU A 147 11.21 -19.89 1.66
CA LEU A 147 9.86 -19.88 2.22
C LEU A 147 8.80 -20.16 1.15
N LEU A 148 8.93 -19.56 -0.03
CA LEU A 148 8.03 -19.83 -1.16
C LEU A 148 8.12 -21.28 -1.62
N PHE A 149 9.32 -21.80 -1.79
CA PHE A 149 9.58 -23.21 -2.13
C PHE A 149 8.95 -24.18 -1.13
N GLN A 150 9.12 -23.91 0.17
CA GLN A 150 8.55 -24.74 1.24
C GLN A 150 7.01 -24.69 1.27
N LYS A 151 6.41 -23.54 0.95
CA LYS A 151 4.96 -23.39 0.91
C LYS A 151 4.34 -24.11 -0.28
N ASP A 152 4.89 -23.89 -1.48
CA ASP A 152 4.49 -24.54 -2.72
C ASP A 152 5.58 -24.32 -3.77
N PHE A 153 6.12 -25.41 -4.32
CA PHE A 153 7.14 -25.38 -5.37
C PHE A 153 6.75 -24.47 -6.55
N ASN A 154 5.48 -24.41 -6.94
CA ASN A 154 5.05 -23.58 -8.07
C ASN A 154 5.17 -22.07 -7.80
N LEU A 155 5.20 -21.65 -6.52
CA LEU A 155 5.36 -20.24 -6.17
C LEU A 155 6.77 -19.73 -6.50
N ILE A 156 7.82 -20.56 -6.38
CA ILE A 156 9.17 -20.13 -6.74
C ILE A 156 9.28 -19.91 -8.24
N ILE A 157 8.69 -20.79 -9.05
CA ILE A 157 8.67 -20.69 -10.51
C ILE A 157 7.94 -19.41 -10.93
N LEU A 158 6.73 -19.20 -10.40
CA LEU A 158 5.97 -17.96 -10.64
C LEU A 158 6.78 -16.71 -10.28
N THR A 159 7.49 -16.72 -9.16
CA THR A 159 8.26 -15.55 -8.72
C THR A 159 9.37 -15.22 -9.72
N PHE A 160 10.08 -16.22 -10.24
CA PHE A 160 11.08 -16.01 -11.28
C PHE A 160 10.47 -15.54 -12.60
N GLU A 161 9.32 -16.08 -12.99
CA GLU A 161 8.57 -15.65 -14.19
C GLU A 161 8.19 -14.17 -14.09
N GLU A 162 7.59 -13.76 -12.98
CA GLU A 162 7.18 -12.36 -12.72
C GLU A 162 8.38 -11.41 -12.71
N ILE A 163 9.49 -11.78 -12.05
CA ILE A 163 10.73 -10.97 -12.05
C ILE A 163 11.28 -10.82 -13.48
N THR A 164 11.32 -11.92 -14.24
CA THR A 164 11.81 -11.91 -15.62
C THR A 164 10.95 -11.04 -16.52
N LEU A 165 9.63 -11.16 -16.40
CA LEU A 165 8.67 -10.35 -17.13
C LEU A 165 8.79 -8.87 -16.79
N TYR A 166 8.90 -8.55 -15.50
CA TYR A 166 9.10 -7.18 -15.03
C TYR A 166 10.37 -6.55 -15.63
N ASN A 167 11.50 -7.26 -15.57
CA ASN A 167 12.77 -6.78 -16.10
C ASN A 167 12.70 -6.55 -17.62
N LYS A 168 12.12 -7.48 -18.38
CA LYS A 168 11.92 -7.33 -19.83
C LYS A 168 11.04 -6.12 -20.18
N ASN A 169 9.98 -5.88 -19.41
CA ASN A 169 9.12 -4.73 -19.62
C ASN A 169 9.85 -3.40 -19.35
N MET A 170 10.71 -3.36 -18.32
CA MET A 170 11.56 -2.21 -18.02
C MET A 170 12.60 -1.93 -19.11
N GLU A 171 13.24 -2.96 -19.65
CA GLU A 171 14.17 -2.84 -20.78
C GLU A 171 13.50 -2.25 -22.02
N ASN A 172 12.31 -2.76 -22.37
CA ASN A 172 11.53 -2.25 -23.51
C ASN A 172 11.12 -0.77 -23.32
N MET A 173 10.71 -0.38 -22.11
CA MET A 173 10.39 1.02 -21.82
C MET A 173 11.62 1.93 -21.96
N ASN A 174 12.78 1.48 -21.48
CA ASN A 174 14.03 2.25 -21.59
C ASN A 174 14.45 2.42 -23.05
N TYR A 175 14.35 1.36 -23.87
CA TYR A 175 14.67 1.42 -25.30
C TYR A 175 13.76 2.38 -26.06
N ASN A 176 12.44 2.35 -25.79
CA ASN A 176 11.47 3.26 -26.41
C ASN A 176 11.70 4.72 -26.02
N ASN A 177 12.03 4.99 -24.76
CA ASN A 177 12.35 6.34 -24.29
C ASN A 177 13.63 6.88 -24.95
N TYR A 178 14.65 6.03 -25.13
CA TYR A 178 15.88 6.41 -25.81
C TYR A 178 15.62 6.80 -27.28
N ASN A 179 14.85 6.01 -28.02
CA ASN A 179 14.51 6.32 -29.43
C ASN A 179 13.66 7.58 -29.57
N ASN A 180 12.69 7.80 -28.66
CA ASN A 180 11.87 9.01 -28.68
C ASN A 180 12.68 10.27 -28.36
N SER A 181 13.62 10.20 -27.40
CA SER A 181 14.52 11.33 -27.10
C SER A 181 15.50 11.64 -28.25
N SER A 182 15.98 10.60 -28.94
CA SER A 182 16.88 10.73 -30.09
C SER A 182 16.19 11.37 -31.30
N ASN A 183 14.92 11.00 -31.55
CA ASN A 183 14.12 11.60 -32.61
C ASN A 183 13.79 13.07 -32.34
N ASN A 184 13.52 13.46 -31.08
CA ASN A 184 13.28 14.87 -30.73
C ASN A 184 14.54 15.75 -30.87
N ASN A 185 15.73 15.21 -30.59
CA ASN A 185 16.99 15.94 -30.78
C ASN A 185 17.36 16.14 -32.26
N ASN A 186 16.95 15.22 -33.14
CA ASN A 186 17.18 15.33 -34.58
C ASN A 186 16.25 16.34 -35.27
N ILE A 187 15.12 16.71 -34.65
CA ILE A 187 14.21 17.73 -35.19
C ILE A 187 14.78 19.14 -34.93
N ILE A 188 15.40 19.38 -33.78
CA ILE A 188 15.93 20.71 -33.40
C ILE A 188 17.16 21.10 -34.23
N ILE A 189 17.95 20.13 -34.73
CA ILE A 189 19.16 20.41 -35.53
C ILE A 189 18.82 20.82 -36.98
N ASN A 190 17.62 20.50 -37.48
CA ASN A 190 17.23 20.77 -38.86
C ASN A 190 16.47 22.08 -39.09
N GLU A 191 16.18 22.87 -38.05
CA GLU A 191 15.49 24.18 -38.18
C GLU A 191 16.43 25.40 -38.29
N ASN A 192 17.76 25.20 -38.28
CA ASN A 192 18.75 26.30 -38.34
C ASN A 192 19.62 26.30 -39.61
N ARG A 193 19.06 25.98 -40.79
CA ARG A 193 19.76 26.14 -42.08
C ARG A 193 18.94 26.90 -43.10
#